data_AF-A0A962UCG2-F1
#
_entry.id   AF-A0A962UCG2-F1
#
_cell.length_a   1.000
_cell.length_b   1.000
_cell.length_c   1.000
_cell.angle_alpha   90.00
_cell.angle_beta   90.00
_cell.angle_gamma   90.00
#
_symmetry.space_group_name_H-M   'P 1'
#
loop_
_entity.id
_entity.type
_entity.pdbx_description
1 polymer ?
#
loop_
_entity_poly.entity_id
_entity_poly.type
_entity_poly.pdbx_seq_one_letter_code
_entity_poly.pdbx_strand_id
1 'polypeptide(L)' 'GGRFPRGYPVGKVVKVEFDPGSPFAHIVARPLAALDRIREVMLLENESGVSEPSVPAMDGSLASPRPPP' A
#
# COMPACT_ATOMS: atom_id res chain seq x y z
N GLY A 1 0.81 15.51 7.06
CA GLY A 1 1.49 14.29 6.60
C GLY A 1 2.61 14.69 5.69
N GLY A 2 3.86 14.45 6.09
CA GLY A 2 5.04 14.90 5.35
C GLY A 2 6.33 14.28 5.85
N ARG A 3 6.25 13.06 6.41
CA ARG A 3 7.40 12.32 6.92
C ARG A 3 7.94 11.31 5.90
N PHE A 4 7.07 10.85 4.99
CA PHE A 4 7.42 9.89 3.95
C PHE A 4 7.02 10.45 2.58
N PRO A 5 7.89 10.34 1.56
CA PRO A 5 7.53 10.62 0.18
C PRO A 5 6.30 9.82 -0.25
N ARG A 6 5.52 10.36 -1.19
CA ARG A 6 4.41 9.61 -1.79
C ARG A 6 4.95 8.37 -2.50
N GLY A 7 4.31 7.21 -2.29
CA GLY A 7 4.75 5.94 -2.86
C GLY A 7 5.79 5.17 -2.05
N TYR A 8 6.31 5.75 -0.94
CA TYR A 8 7.26 5.03 -0.09
C TYR A 8 6.57 3.85 0.63
N PRO A 9 7.07 2.62 0.54
CA PRO A 9 6.41 1.45 1.09
C PRO A 9 6.56 1.43 2.63
N VAL A 10 5.48 1.76 3.34
CA VAL A 10 5.47 1.81 4.83
C VAL A 10 5.04 0.50 5.49
N GLY A 11 4.26 -0.32 4.79
CA GLY A 11 3.62 -1.49 5.37
C GLY A 11 2.69 -2.19 4.40
N LYS A 12 2.24 -3.40 4.76
CA LYS A 12 1.14 -4.10 4.08
C LYS A 12 -0.10 -4.04 4.97
N VAL A 13 -1.25 -3.68 4.40
CA VAL A 13 -2.53 -3.70 5.14
C VAL A 13 -2.89 -5.14 5.46
N VAL A 14 -3.23 -5.42 6.72
CA VAL A 14 -3.64 -6.76 7.20
C VAL A 14 -5.11 -6.79 7.64
N LYS A 15 -5.69 -5.65 8.01
CA LYS A 15 -7.10 -5.56 8.38
C LYS A 15 -7.66 -4.18 8.07
N VAL A 16 -8.90 -4.14 7.62
CA VAL A 16 -9.68 -2.92 7.40
C VAL A 16 -10.99 -3.08 8.15
N GLU A 17 -11.27 -2.17 9.07
CA GLU A 17 -12.49 -2.16 9.87
C GLU A 17 -13.27 -0.91 9.53
N PHE A 18 -14.47 -1.10 9.00
CA PHE A 18 -15.38 -0.01 8.69
C PHE A 18 -16.51 -0.02 9.70
N ASP A 19 -16.48 0.93 10.62
CA ASP A 19 -17.51 1.07 11.63
C ASP A 19 -18.49 2.16 11.19
N PRO A 20 -19.80 1.85 11.01
CA PRO A 20 -20.78 2.82 10.50
C PRO A 20 -21.01 4.00 11.45
N GLY A 21 -20.53 3.93 12.70
CA GLY A 21 -20.53 5.04 13.65
C GLY A 21 -19.27 5.93 13.59
N SER A 22 -18.24 5.52 12.84
CA SER A 22 -16.98 6.26 12.72
C SER A 22 -16.90 6.97 11.37
N PRO A 23 -16.50 8.26 11.33
CA PRO A 23 -16.27 8.97 10.07
C PRO A 23 -15.07 8.44 9.27
N PHE A 24 -14.27 7.55 9.87
CA PHE A 24 -13.08 6.96 9.24
C PHE A 24 -12.99 5.46 9.48
N ALA A 25 -12.45 4.75 8.48
CA ALA A 25 -12.09 3.35 8.62
C ALA A 25 -10.82 3.18 9.47
N HIS A 26 -10.79 2.13 10.29
CA HIS A 26 -9.61 1.74 11.03
C HIS A 26 -8.78 0.75 10.20
N ILE A 27 -7.51 1.09 9.94
CA ILE A 27 -6.61 0.27 9.11
C ILE A 27 -5.48 -0.28 9.99
N VAL A 28 -5.36 -1.60 10.03
CA VAL A 28 -4.22 -2.27 10.66
C VAL A 28 -3.25 -2.68 9.55
N ALA A 29 -1.98 -2.27 9.69
CA ALA A 29 -0.92 -2.60 8.75
C ALA A 29 0.25 -3.29 9.45
N ARG A 30 0.87 -4.26 8.77
CA ARG A 30 2.14 -4.85 9.17
C ARG A 30 3.28 -4.02 8.57
N PRO A 31 4.16 -3.41 9.39
CA PRO A 31 5.31 -2.66 8.88
C PRO A 31 6.24 -3.54 8.05
N LEU A 32 6.82 -2.98 6.99
CA LEU A 32 7.82 -3.67 6.18
C LEU A 32 9.23 -3.54 6.76
N ALA A 33 9.49 -2.50 7.54
CA ALA A 33 10.78 -2.28 8.16
C ALA A 33 10.97 -3.20 9.38
N ALA A 34 12.00 -4.04 9.34
CA ALA A 34 12.47 -4.79 10.50
C ALA A 34 13.39 -3.87 11.34
N LEU A 35 12.79 -3.03 12.19
CA LEU A 35 13.52 -2.03 13.00
C LEU A 35 14.45 -2.66 14.06
N ASP A 36 14.26 -3.94 14.36
CA ASP A 36 14.91 -4.65 15.48
C ASP A 36 16.45 -4.77 15.35
N ARG A 37 17.02 -4.56 14.15
CA ARG A 37 18.48 -4.74 13.91
C ARG A 37 19.14 -3.69 13.01
N ILE A 38 18.65 -2.46 12.97
CA ILE A 38 19.26 -1.41 12.13
C ILE A 38 20.20 -0.51 12.94
N ARG A 39 21.48 -0.50 12.55
CA ARG A 39 22.50 0.45 13.02
C ARG A 39 22.62 1.67 12.11
N GLU A 40 21.99 1.62 10.94
CA GLU A 40 22.07 2.62 9.88
C GLU A 40 20.67 3.02 9.44
N VAL A 41 20.45 4.32 9.27
CA VAL A 41 19.16 4.91 8.85
C VAL A 41 19.38 5.73 7.59
N MET A 42 18.42 5.67 6.67
CA MET A 42 18.39 6.52 5.48
C MET A 42 17.62 7.80 5.80
N LEU A 43 18.27 8.95 5.68
CA LEU A 43 17.61 10.25 5.77
C LEU A 43 16.97 10.57 4.42
N LEU A 44 15.66 10.76 4.42
CA LEU A 44 14.92 11.21 3.24
C LEU A 44 14.73 12.72 3.35
N GLU A 45 15.25 13.46 2.38
CA GLU A 45 14.87 14.86 2.17
C GLU A 45 13.48 14.88 1.55
N ASN A 46 12.59 15.72 2.06
CA ASN A 46 11.19 15.76 1.60
C ASN A 46 11.10 16.55 0.28
N GLU A 47 11.78 16.07 -0.76
CA GLU A 47 11.55 16.51 -2.12
C GLU A 47 10.27 15.82 -2.62
N SER A 48 9.20 16.59 -2.72
CA SER A 48 7.92 16.18 -3.27
C SER A 48 8.06 15.91 -4.77
N GLY A 49 8.78 14.85 -5.15
CA GLY A 49 9.15 14.53 -6.52
C GLY A 49 9.23 13.03 -6.78
N VAL A 50 8.11 12.48 -7.28
CA VAL A 50 7.99 11.35 -8.24
C VAL A 50 8.34 9.90 -7.80
N SER A 51 7.31 9.04 -7.77
CA SER A 51 7.15 7.86 -8.66
C SER A 51 6.08 6.95 -8.07
N GLU A 52 4.92 6.91 -8.71
CA GLU A 52 3.90 5.90 -8.44
C GLU A 52 4.51 4.52 -8.68
N PRO A 53 4.54 3.61 -7.69
CA PRO A 53 4.86 2.22 -7.98
C PRO A 53 3.74 1.69 -8.88
N SER A 54 4.09 1.33 -10.12
CA SER A 54 3.19 0.64 -11.03
C SER A 54 2.77 -0.66 -10.36
N VAL A 55 1.57 -0.67 -9.78
CA VAL A 55 0.88 -1.92 -9.47
C VAL A 55 0.66 -2.59 -10.82
N PRO A 56 1.21 -3.79 -11.08
CA PRO A 56 0.83 -4.51 -12.28
C PRO A 56 -0.68 -4.70 -12.16
N ALA A 57 -1.40 -4.19 -13.16
CA ALA A 57 -2.84 -4.37 -13.27
C ALA A 57 -3.12 -5.86 -13.05
N MET A 58 -3.80 -6.17 -11.95
CA MET A 58 -4.32 -7.51 -11.72
C MET A 58 -5.33 -7.73 -12.86
N ASP A 59 -4.91 -8.48 -13.88
CA ASP A 59 -5.73 -8.83 -15.04
C ASP A 59 -6.95 -9.60 -14.53
N GLY A 60 -8.05 -8.86 -14.40
CA GLY A 60 -9.35 -9.37 -14.01
C GLY A 60 -9.90 -10.20 -15.15
N SER A 61 -9.51 -11.47 -15.16
CA SER A 61 -10.13 -12.57 -15.90
C SER A 61 -11.66 -12.44 -15.92
N LEU A 62 -12.20 -12.03 -17.07
CA LEU A 62 -13.61 -12.13 -17.45
C LEU A 62 -13.72 -12.45 -18.95
N ALA A 63 -12.99 -13.49 -19.39
CA ALA A 63 -13.29 -14.17 -20.65
C ALA A 63 -14.18 -15.39 -20.33
N SER A 64 -15.50 -15.18 -20.31
CA SER A 64 -16.48 -16.27 -20.30
C SER A 64 -16.31 -17.14 -21.55
N PRO A 65 -16.12 -18.46 -21.45
CA PRO A 65 -16.22 -19.34 -22.60
C PRO A 65 -17.68 -19.73 -22.79
N ARG A 66 -18.24 -19.56 -23.99
CA ARG A 66 -19.39 -20.37 -24.41
C ARG A 66 -19.18 -20.88 -25.84
N PRO A 67 -19.16 -22.21 -26.06
CA PRO A 67 -18.99 -22.84 -27.37
C PRO A 67 -20.30 -22.86 -28.19
N PRO A 68 -20.24 -23.22 -29.50
CA PRO A 68 -21.27 -22.93 -30.51
C PRO A 68 -22.44 -23.94 -30.49
N PRO A 69 -23.53 -23.66 -31.23
CA PRO A 69 -23.75 -24.36 -32.50
C PRO A 69 -23.77 -23.44 -33.73
#